data_AF-A0A8T4SBW2-F1
#
_entry.id   AF-A0A8T4SBW2-F1
#
_cell.length_a   1.000
_cell.length_b   1.000
_cell.length_c   1.000
_cell.angle_alpha   90.00
_cell.angle_beta   90.00
_cell.angle_gamma   90.00
#
_symmetry.space_group_name_H-M   'P 1'
#
loop_
_entity.id
_entity.type
_entity.pdbx_description
1 polymer ?
#
loop_
_entity_poly.entity_id
_entity_poly.type
_entity_poly.pdbx_seq_one_letter_code
_entity_poly.pdbx_strand_id
1 'polypeptide(L)'
;MDKQVEASDEIRKRIDDYIHTEYQKGFTLDQIQNALLKAGYKEGIVKELLKKYVTTGKALGYNPLLHKSQLIIGLVLLVVIIFFVFYLKSFSAVDCTNEQCFLENANNCNAARYQITVDQIQYEFTTDNDCNVVKKIVKLSDEEPKEIKELIEGKSMTCSYVKNNFNQELLTTLLSGLDKCTGQLKEGLYEIVLAER
;
A
#
# COMPACT_ATOMS: atom_id res chain seq x y z
N MET A 1 3.85 -6.97 -74.69
CA MET A 1 4.58 -5.80 -74.13
C MET A 1 4.28 -5.70 -72.63
N ASP A 2 4.21 -6.85 -71.92
CA ASP A 2 3.47 -6.92 -70.64
C ASP A 2 4.36 -7.14 -69.41
N LYS A 3 5.63 -7.54 -69.61
CA LYS A 3 6.55 -7.86 -68.50
C LYS A 3 6.98 -6.66 -67.64
N GLN A 4 6.91 -5.43 -68.16
CA GLN A 4 7.24 -4.22 -67.36
C GLN A 4 6.08 -3.75 -66.48
N VAL A 5 4.83 -4.10 -66.82
CA VAL A 5 3.65 -3.74 -66.05
C VAL A 5 3.51 -4.67 -64.84
N GLU A 6 3.74 -5.97 -65.05
CA GLU A 6 3.63 -7.01 -64.01
C GLU A 6 4.63 -6.81 -62.85
N ALA A 7 5.85 -6.39 -63.15
CA ALA A 7 6.86 -6.08 -62.12
C ALA A 7 6.49 -4.87 -61.24
N SER A 8 5.63 -3.97 -61.72
CA SER A 8 5.18 -2.81 -60.93
C SER A 8 4.10 -3.18 -59.90
N ASP A 9 3.27 -4.17 -60.17
CA ASP A 9 2.14 -4.52 -59.31
C ASP A 9 2.58 -5.35 -58.11
N GLU A 10 3.54 -6.25 -58.30
CA GLU A 10 4.12 -7.04 -57.20
C GLU A 10 4.83 -6.13 -56.18
N ILE A 11 5.56 -5.12 -56.65
CA ILE A 11 6.23 -4.13 -55.79
C ILE A 11 5.20 -3.31 -55.01
N ARG A 12 4.13 -2.84 -55.68
CA ARG A 12 3.05 -2.10 -55.03
C ARG A 12 2.37 -2.92 -53.94
N LYS A 13 2.12 -4.20 -54.19
CA LYS A 13 1.54 -5.13 -53.20
C LYS A 13 2.45 -5.30 -51.99
N ARG A 14 3.75 -5.54 -52.19
CA ARG A 14 4.71 -5.69 -51.07
C ARG A 14 4.81 -4.44 -50.21
N ILE A 15 4.77 -3.25 -50.82
CA ILE A 15 4.77 -1.98 -50.09
C ILE A 15 3.47 -1.83 -49.30
N ASP A 16 2.32 -2.15 -49.90
CA ASP A 16 1.01 -2.08 -49.23
C ASP A 16 0.93 -3.05 -48.03
N ASP A 17 1.36 -4.29 -48.20
CA ASP A 17 1.42 -5.31 -47.13
C ASP A 17 2.32 -4.84 -45.97
N TYR A 18 3.47 -4.21 -46.30
CA TYR A 18 4.37 -3.63 -45.32
C TYR A 18 3.74 -2.45 -44.57
N ILE A 19 3.12 -1.50 -45.30
CA ILE A 19 2.42 -0.36 -44.69
C ILE A 19 1.34 -0.85 -43.74
N HIS A 20 0.52 -1.82 -44.17
CA HIS A 20 -0.53 -2.40 -43.34
C HIS A 20 0.04 -3.01 -42.05
N THR A 21 1.07 -3.85 -42.19
CA THR A 21 1.69 -4.57 -41.06
C THR A 21 2.28 -3.61 -40.04
N GLU A 22 3.05 -2.60 -40.48
CA GLU A 22 3.69 -1.65 -39.56
C GLU A 22 2.67 -0.68 -38.95
N TYR A 23 1.62 -0.32 -39.69
CA TYR A 23 0.54 0.49 -39.13
C TYR A 23 -0.21 -0.24 -38.00
N GLN A 24 -0.48 -1.55 -38.14
CA GLN A 24 -1.07 -2.37 -37.08
C GLN A 24 -0.17 -2.52 -35.84
N LYS A 25 1.15 -2.38 -36.00
CA LYS A 25 2.11 -2.35 -34.88
C LYS A 25 2.18 -0.99 -34.17
N GLY A 26 1.47 0.02 -34.66
CA GLY A 26 1.40 1.35 -34.05
C GLY A 26 2.44 2.36 -34.56
N PHE A 27 3.15 2.08 -35.67
CA PHE A 27 4.04 3.05 -36.29
C PHE A 27 3.27 4.18 -36.99
N THR A 28 3.82 5.39 -36.94
CA THR A 28 3.22 6.53 -37.64
C THR A 28 3.48 6.46 -39.15
N LEU A 29 2.60 7.06 -39.96
CA LEU A 29 2.76 7.07 -41.42
C LEU A 29 4.10 7.72 -41.84
N ASP A 30 4.58 8.72 -41.09
CA ASP A 30 5.88 9.36 -41.35
C ASP A 30 7.06 8.39 -41.11
N GLN A 31 6.99 7.57 -40.05
CA GLN A 31 8.00 6.55 -39.77
C GLN A 31 8.04 5.49 -40.88
N ILE A 32 6.86 5.03 -41.31
CA ILE A 32 6.72 4.05 -42.39
C ILE A 32 7.23 4.62 -43.72
N GLN A 33 6.87 5.87 -44.04
CA GLN A 33 7.36 6.58 -45.22
C GLN A 33 8.89 6.65 -45.24
N ASN A 34 9.50 7.10 -44.14
CA ASN A 34 10.95 7.23 -44.03
C ASN A 34 11.67 5.88 -44.15
N ALA A 35 11.10 4.81 -43.58
CA ALA A 35 11.65 3.46 -43.70
C ALA A 35 11.65 2.96 -45.15
N LEU A 36 10.55 3.16 -45.88
CA LEU A 36 10.42 2.79 -47.29
C LEU A 36 11.37 3.60 -48.18
N LEU A 37 11.50 4.90 -47.94
CA LEU A 37 12.45 5.74 -48.69
C LEU A 37 13.90 5.32 -48.44
N LYS A 38 14.25 5.01 -47.19
CA LYS A 38 15.58 4.51 -46.83
C LYS A 38 15.89 3.14 -47.45
N ALA A 39 14.86 2.31 -47.66
CA ALA A 39 14.98 1.03 -48.36
C ALA A 39 15.08 1.16 -49.89
N GLY A 40 15.04 2.39 -50.43
CA GLY A 40 15.25 2.68 -51.85
C GLY A 40 13.98 2.66 -52.71
N TYR A 41 12.78 2.62 -52.11
CA TYR A 41 11.53 2.69 -52.86
C TYR A 41 11.28 4.11 -53.40
N LYS A 42 10.67 4.21 -54.59
CA LYS A 42 10.35 5.49 -55.23
C LYS A 42 9.29 6.25 -54.44
N GLU A 43 9.60 7.50 -54.10
CA GLU A 43 8.75 8.37 -53.27
C GLU A 43 7.32 8.53 -53.80
N GLY A 44 7.14 8.64 -55.13
CA GLY A 44 5.81 8.77 -55.73
C GLY A 44 4.88 7.59 -55.43
N ILE A 45 5.40 6.36 -55.50
CA ILE A 45 4.62 5.14 -55.22
C ILE A 45 4.28 5.06 -53.73
N VAL A 46 5.27 5.36 -52.88
CA VAL A 46 5.09 5.35 -51.41
C VAL A 46 4.02 6.36 -50.99
N LYS A 47 4.08 7.60 -51.50
CA LYS A 47 3.09 8.64 -51.19
C LYS A 47 1.69 8.29 -51.70
N GLU A 48 1.59 7.72 -52.90
CA GLU A 48 0.32 7.28 -53.49
C GLU A 48 -0.35 6.21 -52.61
N LEU A 49 0.40 5.21 -52.15
CA LEU A 49 -0.11 4.13 -51.31
C LEU A 49 -0.47 4.63 -49.90
N LEU A 50 0.38 5.44 -49.27
CA LEU A 50 0.10 6.01 -47.96
C LEU A 50 -1.16 6.89 -47.95
N LYS A 51 -1.50 7.55 -49.06
CA LYS A 51 -2.73 8.34 -49.19
C LYS A 51 -3.99 7.52 -48.90
N LYS A 52 -4.02 6.22 -49.28
CA LYS A 52 -5.14 5.31 -48.98
C LYS A 52 -5.32 5.10 -47.48
N TYR A 53 -4.22 5.09 -46.72
CA TYR A 53 -4.23 4.93 -45.26
C TYR A 53 -4.56 6.24 -44.55
N VAL A 54 -4.23 7.40 -45.11
CA VAL A 54 -4.70 8.70 -44.58
C VAL A 54 -6.22 8.83 -44.70
N THR A 55 -6.79 8.40 -45.83
CA THR A 55 -8.25 8.46 -46.03
C THR A 55 -8.99 7.41 -45.21
N THR A 56 -8.41 6.21 -45.06
CA THR A 56 -9.02 5.10 -44.29
C THR A 56 -8.78 5.22 -42.79
N GLY A 57 -7.65 5.78 -42.37
CA GLY A 57 -7.30 6.02 -40.97
C GLY A 57 -8.16 7.09 -40.30
N LYS A 58 -8.79 7.99 -41.07
CA LYS A 58 -9.88 8.85 -40.55
C LYS A 58 -11.14 8.06 -40.19
N ALA A 59 -11.33 6.86 -40.73
CA ALA A 59 -12.46 5.97 -40.45
C ALA A 59 -12.14 4.91 -39.37
N LEU A 60 -10.87 4.53 -39.19
CA LEU A 60 -10.42 3.58 -38.16
C LEU A 60 -10.14 4.25 -36.80
N GLY A 61 -11.07 5.08 -36.34
CA GLY A 61 -11.45 5.17 -34.93
C GLY A 61 -10.33 5.27 -33.89
N TYR A 62 -9.34 6.15 -34.05
CA TYR A 62 -8.72 6.72 -32.86
C TYR A 62 -9.76 7.65 -32.22
N ASN A 63 -10.57 7.10 -31.30
CA ASN A 63 -11.50 7.88 -30.51
C ASN A 63 -10.69 8.72 -29.50
N PRO A 64 -10.51 10.04 -29.69
CA PRO A 64 -9.83 10.89 -28.69
C PRO A 64 -10.56 10.90 -27.33
N LEU A 65 -11.75 10.31 -27.26
CA LEU A 65 -12.51 10.05 -26.04
C LEU A 65 -11.90 8.97 -25.14
N LEU A 66 -11.15 8.00 -25.69
CA LEU A 66 -10.59 6.88 -24.93
C LEU A 66 -9.35 7.30 -24.11
N HIS A 67 -8.59 8.29 -24.59
CA HIS A 67 -7.46 8.86 -23.85
C HIS A 67 -7.90 9.74 -22.67
N LYS A 68 -9.10 10.36 -22.74
CA LYS A 68 -9.67 11.11 -21.61
C LYS A 68 -10.18 10.17 -20.51
N SER A 69 -10.69 9.00 -20.87
CA SER A 69 -11.19 8.00 -19.92
C SER A 69 -10.08 7.42 -19.03
N GLN A 70 -8.89 7.14 -19.57
CA GLN A 70 -7.77 6.62 -18.77
C GLN A 70 -7.26 7.63 -17.73
N LEU A 71 -7.29 8.93 -18.05
CA LEU A 71 -6.95 9.98 -17.08
C LEU A 71 -7.97 10.08 -15.94
N ILE A 72 -9.27 9.93 -16.24
CA ILE A 72 -10.34 9.95 -15.23
C ILE A 72 -10.22 8.74 -14.30
N ILE A 73 -9.97 7.53 -14.84
CA ILE A 73 -9.79 6.32 -14.03
C ILE A 73 -8.59 6.47 -13.10
N GLY A 74 -7.46 6.97 -13.62
CA GLY A 74 -6.26 7.23 -12.81
C GLY A 74 -6.53 8.23 -11.68
N LEU A 75 -7.26 9.32 -11.97
CA LEU A 75 -7.64 10.31 -10.96
C LEU A 75 -8.56 9.72 -9.88
N VAL A 76 -9.58 8.94 -10.27
CA VAL A 76 -10.50 8.30 -9.32
C VAL A 76 -9.74 7.34 -8.42
N LEU A 77 -8.85 6.53 -8.98
CA LEU A 77 -8.05 5.57 -8.21
C LEU A 77 -7.09 6.28 -7.23
N LEU A 78 -6.50 7.41 -7.65
CA LEU A 78 -5.71 8.27 -6.76
C LEU A 78 -6.54 8.81 -5.58
N VAL A 79 -7.75 9.29 -5.83
CA VAL A 79 -8.66 9.80 -4.78
C VAL A 79 -9.04 8.68 -3.80
N VAL A 80 -9.31 7.48 -4.29
CA VAL A 80 -9.60 6.31 -3.45
C VAL A 80 -8.41 5.96 -2.56
N ILE A 81 -7.18 5.98 -3.09
CA ILE A 81 -5.97 5.74 -2.29
C ILE A 81 -5.80 6.81 -1.22
N ILE A 82 -5.98 8.09 -1.56
CA ILE A 82 -5.88 9.20 -0.61
C ILE A 82 -6.92 9.04 0.51
N PHE A 83 -8.17 8.74 0.15
CA PHE A 83 -9.24 8.50 1.11
C PHE A 83 -8.94 7.31 2.02
N PHE A 84 -8.42 6.21 1.46
CA PHE A 84 -8.04 5.03 2.22
C PHE A 84 -6.90 5.33 3.20
N VAL A 85 -5.86 6.04 2.78
CA VAL A 85 -4.75 6.46 3.67
C VAL A 85 -5.27 7.38 4.79
N PHE A 86 -6.21 8.27 4.48
CA PHE A 86 -6.81 9.15 5.49
C PHE A 86 -7.66 8.36 6.49
N TYR A 87 -8.43 7.38 6.01
CA TYR A 87 -9.23 6.49 6.84
C TYR A 87 -8.35 5.68 7.81
N LEU A 88 -7.21 5.16 7.34
CA LEU A 88 -6.26 4.44 8.20
C LEU A 88 -5.64 5.34 9.28
N LYS A 89 -5.45 6.63 9.01
CA LYS A 89 -4.95 7.58 10.03
C LYS A 89 -5.96 7.88 11.13
N SER A 90 -7.26 7.92 10.82
CA SER A 90 -8.31 8.10 11.83
C SER A 90 -8.39 6.94 12.83
N PHE A 91 -7.81 5.79 12.52
CA PHE A 91 -7.72 4.65 13.44
C PHE A 91 -6.43 4.63 14.26
N SER A 92 -5.60 5.67 14.18
CA SER A 92 -4.37 5.75 14.96
C SER A 92 -4.70 6.11 16.42
N ALA A 93 -4.14 5.34 17.35
CA ALA A 93 -4.22 5.62 18.77
C ALA A 93 -3.65 7.02 19.08
N VAL A 94 -4.30 7.77 19.97
CA VAL A 94 -3.79 9.05 20.48
C VAL A 94 -2.53 8.79 21.30
N ASP A 95 -1.38 9.31 20.88
CA ASP A 95 -0.14 9.23 21.65
C ASP A 95 -0.20 10.22 22.83
N CYS A 96 -0.40 9.69 24.05
CA CYS A 96 -0.46 10.45 25.29
C CYS A 96 0.94 10.65 25.89
N THR A 97 1.24 11.89 26.29
CA THR A 97 2.52 12.26 26.93
C THR A 97 2.47 12.20 28.45
N ASN A 98 1.27 12.11 29.04
CA ASN A 98 1.06 12.05 30.48
C ASN A 98 -0.05 11.05 30.84
N GLU A 99 -0.07 10.65 32.11
CA GLU A 99 -1.00 9.66 32.64
C GLU A 99 -2.47 10.11 32.50
N GLN A 100 -2.76 11.38 32.79
CA GLN A 100 -4.13 11.92 32.75
C GLN A 100 -4.76 11.80 31.35
N CYS A 101 -4.00 12.12 30.29
CA CYS A 101 -4.44 11.94 28.90
C CYS A 101 -4.83 10.49 28.62
N PHE A 102 -4.03 9.55 29.11
CA PHE A 102 -4.28 8.13 28.88
C PHE A 102 -5.51 7.65 29.66
N LEU A 103 -5.63 8.04 30.94
CA LEU A 103 -6.79 7.71 31.78
C LEU A 103 -8.10 8.25 31.20
N GLU A 104 -8.11 9.48 30.67
CA GLU A 104 -9.29 10.08 30.04
C GLU A 104 -9.71 9.32 28.78
N ASN A 105 -8.75 8.95 27.92
CA ASN A 105 -9.04 8.15 26.72
C ASN A 105 -9.47 6.72 27.07
N ALA A 106 -8.78 6.06 28.00
CA ALA A 106 -9.11 4.72 28.47
C ALA A 106 -10.50 4.67 29.10
N ASN A 107 -10.86 5.63 29.96
CA ASN A 107 -12.21 5.67 30.55
C ASN A 107 -13.31 5.85 29.51
N ASN A 108 -13.01 6.47 28.37
CA ASN A 108 -13.92 6.60 27.25
C ASN A 108 -13.87 5.43 26.26
N CYS A 109 -12.97 4.47 26.46
CA CYS A 109 -12.62 3.40 25.52
C CYS A 109 -12.25 3.97 24.15
N ASN A 110 -11.40 5.00 24.14
CA ASN A 110 -10.79 5.52 22.94
C ASN A 110 -9.40 4.88 22.77
N ALA A 111 -9.00 4.66 21.53
CA ALA A 111 -7.64 4.19 21.24
C ALA A 111 -6.60 5.24 21.66
N ALA A 112 -5.72 4.89 22.59
CA ALA A 112 -4.63 5.73 23.06
C ALA A 112 -3.37 4.90 23.35
N ARG A 113 -2.20 5.53 23.28
CA ARG A 113 -0.91 4.93 23.62
C ARG A 113 -0.23 5.76 24.71
N TYR A 114 0.37 5.11 25.69
CA TYR A 114 1.15 5.75 26.74
C TYR A 114 2.38 4.92 27.07
N GLN A 115 3.53 5.59 27.22
CA GLN A 115 4.77 4.95 27.64
C GLN A 115 5.26 5.58 28.94
N ILE A 116 5.72 4.73 29.85
CA ILE A 116 6.24 5.15 31.16
C ILE A 116 7.40 4.22 31.55
N THR A 117 8.36 4.78 32.27
CA THR A 117 9.45 4.02 32.89
C THR A 117 9.27 4.02 34.40
N VAL A 118 9.16 2.84 35.00
CA VAL A 118 9.05 2.65 36.46
C VAL A 118 10.13 1.65 36.86
N ASP A 119 10.97 2.00 37.84
CA ASP A 119 12.06 1.15 38.32
C ASP A 119 12.95 0.58 37.20
N GLN A 120 13.34 1.45 36.25
CA GLN A 120 14.13 1.11 35.05
C GLN A 120 13.45 0.16 34.05
N ILE A 121 12.19 -0.22 34.28
CA ILE A 121 11.39 -1.00 33.34
C ILE A 121 10.56 -0.06 32.49
N GLN A 122 10.68 -0.16 31.17
CA GLN A 122 9.89 0.60 30.21
C GLN A 122 8.62 -0.18 29.84
N TYR A 123 7.47 0.42 30.11
CA TYR A 123 6.15 -0.11 29.75
C TYR A 123 5.55 0.68 28.59
N GLU A 124 4.79 -0.02 27.76
CA GLU A 124 3.87 0.57 26.79
C GLU A 124 2.46 0.06 27.07
N PHE A 125 1.53 1.01 27.21
CA PHE A 125 0.11 0.79 27.37
C PHE A 125 -0.60 1.26 26.11
N THR A 126 -1.49 0.43 25.56
CA THR A 126 -2.34 0.81 24.43
C THR A 126 -3.79 0.44 24.71
N THR A 127 -4.73 1.36 24.58
CA THR A 127 -6.17 1.05 24.61
C THR A 127 -6.75 0.95 23.20
N ASP A 128 -7.87 0.25 23.08
CA ASP A 128 -8.67 0.18 21.85
C ASP A 128 -10.11 0.69 22.09
N ASN A 129 -10.94 0.58 21.04
CA ASN A 129 -12.33 1.02 21.09
C ASN A 129 -13.28 0.02 21.79
N ASP A 130 -12.77 -1.15 22.18
CA ASP A 130 -13.52 -2.25 22.80
C ASP A 130 -13.23 -2.36 24.31
N CYS A 131 -12.68 -1.31 24.91
CA CYS A 131 -12.29 -1.24 26.33
C CYS A 131 -11.28 -2.34 26.71
N ASN A 132 -10.34 -2.63 25.83
CA ASN A 132 -9.16 -3.45 26.17
C ASN A 132 -7.94 -2.55 26.38
N VAL A 133 -7.06 -2.97 27.28
CA VAL A 133 -5.72 -2.39 27.43
C VAL A 133 -4.67 -3.45 27.15
N VAL A 134 -3.80 -3.17 26.20
CA VAL A 134 -2.59 -3.95 25.94
C VAL A 134 -1.47 -3.38 26.80
N LYS A 135 -0.92 -4.20 27.68
CA LYS A 135 0.28 -3.89 28.48
C LYS A 135 1.46 -4.62 27.86
N LYS A 136 2.54 -3.92 27.56
CA LYS A 136 3.77 -4.49 26.99
C LYS A 136 4.97 -4.04 27.80
N ILE A 137 5.85 -4.98 28.15
CA ILE A 137 7.19 -4.65 28.65
C ILE A 137 8.06 -4.40 27.43
N VAL A 138 8.45 -3.14 27.21
CA VAL A 138 9.28 -2.75 26.07
C VAL A 138 10.74 -3.13 26.34
N LYS A 139 11.20 -2.85 27.56
CA LYS A 139 12.59 -3.05 27.95
C LYS A 139 12.70 -3.22 29.47
N LEU A 140 13.52 -4.17 29.91
CA LEU A 140 13.90 -4.36 31.32
C LEU A 140 15.26 -3.71 31.62
N SER A 141 15.61 -3.61 32.91
CA SER A 141 16.94 -3.17 33.31
C SER A 141 18.01 -4.12 32.77
N ASP A 142 19.20 -3.57 32.47
CA ASP A 142 20.33 -4.39 32.06
C ASP A 142 20.79 -5.37 33.16
N GLU A 143 20.46 -5.07 34.43
CA GLU A 143 20.76 -5.88 35.62
C GLU A 143 19.87 -7.12 35.79
N GLU A 144 18.73 -7.20 35.09
CA GLU A 144 17.82 -8.34 35.18
C GLU A 144 18.50 -9.62 34.64
N PRO A 145 18.30 -10.79 35.30
CA PRO A 145 18.79 -12.07 34.80
C PRO A 145 18.28 -12.35 33.38
N LYS A 146 19.11 -13.01 32.57
CA LYS A 146 18.80 -13.31 31.17
C LYS A 146 17.50 -14.11 31.05
N GLU A 147 17.27 -15.04 31.97
CA GLU A 147 16.09 -15.89 32.05
C GLU A 147 14.82 -15.05 32.23
N ILE A 148 14.86 -14.02 33.10
CA ILE A 148 13.72 -13.09 33.31
C ILE A 148 13.47 -12.26 32.06
N LYS A 149 14.53 -11.73 31.42
CA LYS A 149 14.40 -10.98 30.16
C LYS A 149 13.73 -11.81 29.07
N GLU A 150 14.16 -13.05 28.87
CA GLU A 150 13.59 -13.94 27.86
C GLU A 150 12.11 -14.27 28.12
N LEU A 151 11.72 -14.34 29.41
CA LEU A 151 10.34 -14.63 29.81
C LEU A 151 9.38 -13.46 29.57
N ILE A 152 9.77 -12.21 29.86
CA ILE A 152 8.82 -11.09 29.89
C ILE A 152 9.19 -9.88 29.01
N GLU A 153 10.45 -9.69 28.61
CA GLU A 153 10.83 -8.56 27.76
C GLU A 153 10.24 -8.70 26.34
N GLY A 154 9.66 -7.61 25.83
CA GLY A 154 8.95 -7.58 24.56
C GLY A 154 7.59 -8.27 24.57
N LYS A 155 7.22 -8.97 25.65
CA LYS A 155 5.94 -9.66 25.78
C LYS A 155 4.82 -8.68 26.11
N SER A 156 3.61 -9.05 25.73
CA SER A 156 2.42 -8.30 26.04
C SER A 156 1.29 -9.16 26.57
N MET A 157 0.35 -8.50 27.22
CA MET A 157 -0.95 -9.06 27.59
C MET A 157 -2.05 -8.06 27.29
N THR A 158 -3.24 -8.56 27.01
CA THR A 158 -4.45 -7.77 26.79
C THR A 158 -5.37 -7.98 27.97
N CYS A 159 -5.81 -6.91 28.61
CA CYS A 159 -6.72 -6.94 29.76
C CYS A 159 -8.01 -6.22 29.39
N SER A 160 -9.14 -6.88 29.60
CA SER A 160 -10.46 -6.26 29.44
C SER A 160 -10.81 -5.43 30.67
N TYR A 161 -11.43 -4.27 30.47
CA TYR A 161 -11.92 -3.43 31.55
C TYR A 161 -13.31 -2.86 31.24
N VAL A 162 -13.96 -2.31 32.27
CA VAL A 162 -15.29 -1.69 32.14
C VAL A 162 -15.11 -0.20 31.90
N LYS A 163 -15.84 0.37 30.93
CA LYS A 163 -15.89 1.80 30.65
C LYS A 163 -16.10 2.63 31.94
N ASN A 164 -15.41 3.75 32.07
CA ASN A 164 -15.38 4.61 33.27
C ASN A 164 -14.84 3.95 34.56
N ASN A 165 -14.25 2.76 34.48
CA ASN A 165 -13.64 2.06 35.61
C ASN A 165 -12.15 1.79 35.37
N PHE A 166 -11.52 2.57 34.50
CA PHE A 166 -10.08 2.51 34.26
C PHE A 166 -9.37 3.46 35.23
N ASN A 167 -8.57 2.92 36.15
CA ASN A 167 -7.92 3.67 37.21
C ASN A 167 -6.38 3.54 37.15
N GLN A 168 -5.69 4.36 37.95
CA GLN A 168 -4.23 4.39 38.03
C GLN A 168 -3.62 3.05 38.51
N GLU A 169 -4.33 2.30 39.35
CA GLU A 169 -3.86 1.01 39.86
C GLU A 169 -3.61 0.00 38.72
N LEU A 170 -4.43 0.05 37.67
CA LEU A 170 -4.25 -0.77 36.47
C LEU A 170 -3.00 -0.39 35.67
N LEU A 171 -2.45 0.82 35.83
CA LEU A 171 -1.20 1.23 35.18
C LEU A 171 0.02 0.88 36.03
N THR A 172 -0.06 1.10 37.34
CA THR A 172 1.09 0.96 38.25
C THR A 172 1.32 -0.49 38.70
N THR A 173 0.28 -1.33 38.67
CA THR A 173 0.38 -2.70 39.15
C THR A 173 0.35 -3.69 37.98
N LEU A 174 1.43 -4.45 37.82
CA LEU A 174 1.51 -5.57 36.87
C LEU A 174 0.55 -6.71 37.24
N LEU A 175 0.36 -6.93 38.53
CA LEU A 175 -0.40 -8.06 39.06
C LEU A 175 -1.91 -7.77 39.24
N SER A 176 -2.31 -6.51 39.37
CA SER A 176 -3.71 -6.15 39.60
C SER A 176 -4.55 -6.42 38.35
N GLY A 177 -5.63 -7.18 38.51
CA GLY A 177 -6.53 -7.56 37.43
C GLY A 177 -5.97 -8.60 36.45
N LEU A 178 -4.88 -9.31 36.79
CA LEU A 178 -4.30 -10.37 35.94
C LEU A 178 -5.31 -11.46 35.54
N ASP A 179 -6.33 -11.71 36.36
CA ASP A 179 -7.42 -12.64 36.09
C ASP A 179 -8.18 -12.27 34.81
N LYS A 180 -8.28 -10.98 34.49
CA LYS A 180 -8.94 -10.43 33.29
C LYS A 180 -8.01 -10.24 32.10
N CYS A 181 -6.73 -10.61 32.25
CA CYS A 181 -5.72 -10.49 31.21
C CYS A 181 -5.50 -11.81 30.48
N THR A 182 -5.04 -11.74 29.23
CA THR A 182 -4.58 -12.89 28.43
C THR A 182 -3.32 -12.50 27.64
N GLY A 183 -2.44 -13.47 27.38
CA GLY A 183 -1.23 -13.25 26.57
C GLY A 183 0.07 -13.67 27.27
N GLN A 184 1.16 -13.63 26.50
CA GLN A 184 2.47 -14.17 26.88
C GLN A 184 3.04 -13.50 28.14
N LEU A 185 2.80 -12.21 28.34
CA LEU A 185 3.29 -11.51 29.53
C LEU A 185 2.65 -12.07 30.81
N LYS A 186 1.36 -12.42 30.79
CA LYS A 186 0.69 -13.05 31.94
C LYS A 186 1.28 -14.42 32.26
N GLU A 187 1.56 -15.22 31.24
CA GLU A 187 2.18 -16.54 31.38
C GLU A 187 3.58 -16.42 31.99
N GLY A 188 4.43 -15.54 31.45
CA GLY A 188 5.77 -15.29 31.98
C GLY A 188 5.76 -14.78 33.42
N LEU A 189 4.82 -13.90 33.78
CA LEU A 189 4.64 -13.44 35.17
C LEU A 189 4.26 -14.59 36.12
N TYR A 190 3.42 -15.53 35.69
CA TYR A 190 3.10 -16.70 36.51
C TYR A 190 4.30 -17.62 36.71
N GLU A 191 5.10 -17.85 35.67
CA GLU A 191 6.31 -18.67 35.78
C GLU A 191 7.30 -18.09 36.79
N ILE A 192 7.49 -16.77 36.79
CA ILE A 192 8.35 -16.07 37.77
C ILE A 192 7.81 -16.27 39.20
N VAL A 193 6.51 -16.03 39.42
CA VAL A 193 5.88 -16.19 40.76
C VAL A 193 5.97 -17.63 41.27
N LEU A 194 5.92 -18.62 40.38
CA LEU A 194 6.08 -20.03 40.75
C LEU A 194 7.54 -20.39 41.07
N ALA A 195 8.50 -19.75 40.43
CA ALA A 195 9.93 -19.98 40.65
C ALA A 195 10.45 -19.38 41.99
N GLU A 196 9.78 -18.35 42.53
CA GLU A 196 10.14 -17.73 43.82
C GLU A 196 9.65 -18.49 45.06
N ARG A 197 8.83 -19.54 44.89
CA ARG A 197 8.31 -20.36 45.99
C ARG A 197 9.15 -21.62 46.21
#